data_AF-A0A2V7TA94-F1
#
_entry.id   AF-A0A2V7TA94-F1
#
_cell.length_a   1.000
_cell.length_b   1.000
_cell.length_c   1.000
_cell.angle_alpha   90.00
_cell.angle_beta   90.00
_cell.angle_gamma   90.00
#
_symmetry.space_group_name_H-M   'P 1'
#
loop_
_entity.id
_entity.type
_entity.pdbx_description
1 polymer ?
#
loop_
_entity_poly.entity_id
_entity_poly.type
_entity_poly.pdbx_seq_one_letter_code
_entity_poly.pdbx_strand_id
1 'polypeptide(L)'
;MGRTSSFTMWRVTGANVDLGGKGAYDPAAALRRVGDHARHFAHLVAGIAAEGGAGATRPQVVVAPFDTELFGHWWFEGVDFLAAVYRELRHHPGVRPTPASRHVMDHPPRVGLQLAEGSWGVNGDHSMWLNDRTAWTWSRLRALETKFWKAAPAALKSARTRPVLAQAARELLLAQASDWQFMISTGAVPDYAERRFKLHCDDAERLITGLADGADVERLVDDLARRDDLFPDVLASVAEVLRV
;
A
#
# COMPACT_ATOMS: atom_id res chain seq x y z
N MET A 1 -13.99 21.91 27.26
CA MET A 1 -13.54 20.58 26.82
C MET A 1 -12.25 20.78 26.06
N GLY A 2 -11.11 20.53 26.71
CA GLY A 2 -9.78 20.93 26.19
C GLY A 2 -9.43 20.13 24.94
N ARG A 3 -9.06 20.84 23.86
CA ARG A 3 -8.35 20.23 22.73
C ARG A 3 -7.00 19.75 23.25
N THR A 4 -6.87 18.46 23.53
CA THR A 4 -5.59 17.81 23.74
C THR A 4 -4.84 17.85 22.42
N SER A 5 -3.85 18.73 22.30
CA SER A 5 -2.92 18.69 21.19
C SER A 5 -2.04 17.45 21.30
N SER A 6 -2.10 16.53 20.33
CA SER A 6 -1.29 15.32 20.27
C SER A 6 0.14 15.61 19.78
N PHE A 7 0.90 16.38 20.56
CA PHE A 7 2.32 16.65 20.27
C PHE A 7 3.21 15.61 20.96
N THR A 8 4.04 14.92 20.18
CA THR A 8 5.09 14.05 20.70
C THR A 8 6.31 14.90 21.05
N MET A 9 6.55 15.15 22.34
CA MET A 9 7.62 16.03 22.83
C MET A 9 8.79 15.27 23.50
N TRP A 10 8.80 13.94 23.38
CA TRP A 10 9.69 13.05 24.13
C TRP A 10 10.54 12.19 23.20
N ARG A 11 11.81 11.97 23.55
CA ARG A 11 12.70 11.07 22.79
C ARG A 11 12.61 9.63 23.26
N VAL A 12 13.00 8.70 22.40
CA VAL A 12 13.36 7.35 22.83
C VAL A 12 14.57 7.46 23.76
N THR A 13 14.39 7.05 25.02
CA THR A 13 15.39 7.25 26.09
C THR A 13 16.18 5.99 26.39
N GLY A 14 15.57 4.83 26.23
CA GLY A 14 16.18 3.51 26.36
C GLY A 14 15.14 2.41 26.09
N ALA A 15 15.58 1.16 25.95
CA ALA A 15 14.70 0.05 25.56
C ALA A 15 13.61 -0.28 26.60
N ASN A 16 13.90 -0.09 27.89
CA ASN A 16 13.01 -0.45 29.00
C ASN A 16 12.62 0.75 29.87
N VAL A 17 12.57 1.95 29.27
CA VAL A 17 12.15 3.18 29.97
C VAL A 17 10.65 3.35 29.76
N ASP A 18 9.90 3.46 30.86
CA ASP A 18 8.45 3.71 30.81
C ASP A 18 8.13 5.10 30.24
N LEU A 19 6.84 5.39 30.02
CA LEU A 19 6.43 6.68 29.46
C LEU A 19 6.80 7.87 30.38
N GLY A 20 6.83 7.65 31.70
CA GLY A 20 7.15 8.71 32.68
C GLY A 20 8.65 9.05 32.74
N GLY A 21 9.52 8.10 32.40
CA GLY A 21 10.97 8.26 32.41
C GLY A 21 11.55 8.77 31.10
N LYS A 22 10.74 9.06 30.08
CA LYS A 22 11.24 9.60 28.81
C LYS A 22 11.81 11.01 28.99
N GLY A 23 13.02 11.21 28.48
CA GLY A 23 13.62 12.54 28.40
C GLY A 23 12.98 13.40 27.31
N ALA A 24 13.10 14.72 27.47
CA ALA A 24 12.66 15.69 26.48
C ALA A 24 13.34 15.45 25.12
N TYR A 25 12.60 15.71 24.05
CA TYR A 25 13.14 15.69 22.70
C TYR A 25 14.17 16.81 22.51
N ASP A 26 15.35 16.45 22.00
CA ASP A 26 16.42 17.40 21.63
C ASP A 26 16.61 17.34 20.10
N PRO A 27 16.05 18.30 19.35
CA PRO A 27 16.16 18.34 17.90
C PRO A 27 17.61 18.39 17.40
N ALA A 28 18.49 19.09 18.11
CA ALA A 28 19.88 19.22 17.69
C ALA A 28 20.64 17.89 17.86
N ALA A 29 20.37 17.15 18.95
CA ALA A 29 20.91 15.80 19.11
C ALA A 29 20.38 14.83 18.06
N ALA A 30 19.09 14.89 17.77
CA ALA A 30 18.47 14.05 16.75
C ALA A 30 19.08 14.27 15.36
N LEU A 31 19.24 15.53 14.94
CA LEU A 31 19.87 15.88 13.65
C LEU A 31 21.33 15.46 13.54
N ARG A 32 22.09 15.48 14.65
CA ARG A 32 23.45 14.90 14.65
C ARG A 32 23.42 13.40 14.37
N ARG A 33 22.49 12.67 15.00
CA ARG A 33 22.31 11.22 14.77
C ARG A 33 21.86 10.90 13.36
N VAL A 34 21.01 11.73 12.76
CA VAL A 34 20.65 11.61 11.35
C VAL A 34 21.89 11.62 10.46
N GLY A 35 22.82 12.55 10.69
CA GLY A 35 24.09 12.62 9.96
C GLY A 35 24.94 11.36 10.13
N ASP A 36 25.09 10.88 11.37
CA ASP A 36 25.83 9.64 11.67
C ASP A 36 25.22 8.44 10.93
N HIS A 37 23.90 8.26 11.04
CA HIS A 37 23.18 7.14 10.42
C HIS A 37 23.22 7.21 8.89
N ALA A 38 23.07 8.40 8.30
CA ALA A 38 23.11 8.58 6.86
C ALA A 38 24.50 8.23 6.29
N ARG A 39 25.57 8.66 6.95
CA ARG A 39 26.94 8.30 6.57
C ARG A 39 27.16 6.80 6.66
N HIS A 40 26.70 6.17 7.75
CA HIS A 40 26.78 4.73 7.92
C HIS A 40 26.03 3.98 6.81
N PHE A 41 24.80 4.39 6.52
CA PHE A 41 23.98 3.76 5.48
C PHE A 41 24.59 3.92 4.08
N ALA A 42 25.08 5.11 3.72
CA ALA A 42 25.76 5.34 2.45
C ALA A 42 27.02 4.46 2.30
N HIS A 43 27.81 4.33 3.38
CA HIS A 43 28.98 3.45 3.39
C HIS A 43 28.59 1.98 3.21
N LEU A 44 27.53 1.52 3.89
CA LEU A 44 27.00 0.16 3.75
C LEU A 44 26.56 -0.13 2.32
N VAL A 45 25.79 0.77 1.70
CA VAL A 45 25.35 0.61 0.29
C VAL A 45 26.55 0.56 -0.65
N ALA A 46 27.57 1.40 -0.42
CA ALA A 46 28.80 1.37 -1.21
C ALA A 46 29.58 0.06 -1.04
N GLY A 47 29.63 -0.50 0.17
CA GLY A 47 30.21 -1.81 0.44
C GLY A 47 29.49 -2.93 -0.33
N ILE A 48 28.16 -3.00 -0.22
CA ILE A 48 27.33 -3.98 -0.95
C ILE A 48 27.54 -3.86 -2.47
N ALA A 49 27.57 -2.63 -2.99
CA ALA A 49 27.79 -2.40 -4.41
C ALA A 49 29.20 -2.81 -4.88
N ALA A 50 30.23 -2.59 -4.05
CA ALA A 50 31.60 -3.00 -4.36
C ALA A 50 31.75 -4.52 -4.35
N GLU A 51 31.16 -5.21 -3.36
CA GLU A 51 31.17 -6.67 -3.25
C GLU A 51 30.39 -7.33 -4.40
N GLY A 52 29.17 -6.87 -4.67
CA GLY A 52 28.34 -7.39 -5.76
C GLY A 52 28.89 -7.04 -7.16
N GLY A 53 29.68 -5.97 -7.27
CA GLY A 53 30.31 -5.53 -8.51
C GLY A 53 31.60 -6.25 -8.87
N ALA A 54 32.23 -6.98 -7.93
CA ALA A 54 33.48 -7.68 -8.17
C ALA A 54 33.32 -8.77 -9.24
N GLY A 55 33.87 -8.53 -10.44
CA GLY A 55 33.74 -9.43 -11.59
C GLY A 55 32.46 -9.28 -12.40
N ALA A 56 31.60 -8.30 -12.07
CA ALA A 56 30.39 -8.04 -12.82
C ALA A 56 30.71 -7.33 -14.16
N THR A 57 30.16 -7.85 -15.26
CA THR A 57 30.27 -7.26 -16.61
C THR A 57 29.20 -6.20 -16.87
N ARG A 58 28.29 -5.97 -15.91
CA ARG A 58 27.17 -5.04 -16.00
C ARG A 58 26.98 -4.28 -14.68
N PRO A 59 26.46 -3.05 -14.73
CA PRO A 59 26.09 -2.31 -13.53
C PRO A 59 25.14 -3.11 -12.65
N GLN A 60 25.49 -3.22 -11.36
CA GLN A 60 24.63 -3.83 -10.34
C GLN A 60 23.63 -2.80 -9.81
N VAL A 61 22.53 -3.28 -9.25
CA VAL A 61 21.52 -2.44 -8.60
C VAL A 61 21.27 -2.93 -7.19
N VAL A 62 21.24 -2.01 -6.23
CA VAL A 62 20.82 -2.26 -4.86
C VAL A 62 19.44 -1.65 -4.69
N VAL A 63 18.46 -2.46 -4.29
CA VAL A 63 17.08 -2.04 -4.05
C VAL A 63 16.76 -2.21 -2.57
N ALA A 64 16.32 -1.13 -1.93
CA ALA A 64 15.91 -1.13 -0.52
C ALA A 64 14.48 -0.56 -0.42
N PRO A 65 13.44 -1.41 -0.46
CA PRO A 65 12.06 -0.98 -0.35
C PRO A 65 11.68 -0.72 1.12
N PHE A 66 10.87 0.30 1.36
CA PHE A 66 10.36 0.68 2.68
C PHE A 66 8.94 1.22 2.54
N ASP A 67 8.11 1.04 3.58
CA ASP A 67 6.86 1.77 3.71
C ASP A 67 7.13 3.27 3.85
N THR A 68 6.40 4.10 3.11
CA THR A 68 6.67 5.55 3.08
C THR A 68 6.45 6.19 4.45
N GLU A 69 5.45 5.73 5.20
CA GLU A 69 5.15 6.22 6.54
C GLU A 69 6.27 5.94 7.55
N LEU A 70 7.23 5.05 7.24
CA LEU A 70 8.42 4.91 8.06
C LEU A 70 9.11 6.27 8.24
N PHE A 71 9.20 7.07 7.17
CA PHE A 71 9.96 8.32 7.16
C PHE A 71 9.05 9.51 7.47
N GLY A 72 9.17 10.05 8.68
CA GLY A 72 8.45 11.23 9.16
C GLY A 72 7.27 10.91 10.08
N HIS A 73 6.66 9.73 9.97
CA HIS A 73 5.57 9.31 10.85
C HIS A 73 6.06 8.34 11.95
N TRP A 74 6.52 7.13 11.58
CA TRP A 74 7.03 6.16 12.57
C TRP A 74 8.43 6.52 13.08
N TRP A 75 9.31 6.94 12.16
CA TRP A 75 10.59 7.54 12.49
C TRP A 75 10.57 9.01 12.09
N PHE A 76 10.43 9.88 13.09
CA PHE A 76 10.23 11.32 12.91
C PHE A 76 11.32 11.97 12.05
N GLU A 77 12.59 11.67 12.29
CA GLU A 77 13.70 12.23 11.52
C GLU A 77 13.98 11.50 10.20
N GLY A 78 13.14 10.53 9.83
CA GLY A 78 13.36 9.70 8.65
C GLY A 78 13.44 10.47 7.34
N VAL A 79 12.70 11.58 7.21
CA VAL A 79 12.78 12.47 6.04
C VAL A 79 14.14 13.16 5.96
N ASP A 80 14.63 13.70 7.08
CA ASP A 80 15.96 14.32 7.16
C ASP A 80 17.06 13.29 6.87
N PHE A 81 16.88 12.06 7.34
CA PHE A 81 17.75 10.94 7.03
C PHE A 81 17.80 10.62 5.54
N LEU A 82 16.67 10.49 4.85
CA LEU A 82 16.68 10.26 3.40
C LEU A 82 17.43 11.37 2.68
N ALA A 83 17.15 12.63 3.02
CA ALA A 83 17.85 13.77 2.43
C ALA A 83 19.37 13.73 2.72
N ALA A 84 19.77 13.36 3.93
CA ALA A 84 21.17 13.19 4.31
C ALA A 84 21.83 12.02 3.57
N VAL A 85 21.16 10.88 3.38
CA VAL A 85 21.66 9.72 2.61
C VAL A 85 21.99 10.13 1.18
N TYR A 86 21.09 10.85 0.49
CA TYR A 86 21.36 11.33 -0.87
C TYR A 86 22.55 12.30 -0.93
N ARG A 87 22.73 13.13 0.11
CA ARG A 87 23.91 14.00 0.22
C ARG A 87 25.18 13.18 0.49
N GLU A 88 25.15 12.16 1.32
CA GLU A 88 26.32 11.33 1.64
C GLU A 88 26.73 10.45 0.44
N LEU A 89 25.77 9.93 -0.34
CA LEU A 89 26.05 9.13 -1.54
C LEU A 89 26.89 9.86 -2.59
N ARG A 90 26.89 11.20 -2.63
CA ARG A 90 27.77 11.98 -3.54
C ARG A 90 29.27 11.77 -3.26
N HIS A 91 29.62 11.31 -2.05
CA HIS A 91 30.98 11.00 -1.64
C HIS A 91 31.38 9.56 -1.99
N HIS A 92 30.47 8.76 -2.55
CA HIS A 92 30.67 7.38 -2.98
C HIS A 92 30.49 7.25 -4.50
N PRO A 93 31.51 7.56 -5.32
CA PRO A 93 31.37 7.64 -6.78
C PRO A 93 30.97 6.32 -7.46
N GLY A 94 31.17 5.18 -6.79
CA GLY A 94 30.76 3.86 -7.24
C GLY A 94 29.26 3.57 -7.10
N VAL A 95 28.51 4.43 -6.40
CA VAL A 95 27.06 4.29 -6.22
C VAL A 95 26.35 5.51 -6.78
N ARG A 96 25.33 5.28 -7.61
CA ARG A 96 24.51 6.36 -8.19
C ARG A 96 23.04 6.05 -7.97
N PRO A 97 22.29 6.91 -7.26
CA PRO A 97 20.85 6.79 -7.20
C PRO A 97 20.25 6.97 -8.59
N THR A 98 19.31 6.10 -8.95
CA THR A 98 18.60 6.17 -10.23
C THR A 98 17.16 5.71 -10.05
N PRO A 99 16.19 6.28 -10.80
CA PRO A 99 14.88 5.68 -10.94
C PRO A 99 15.00 4.27 -11.52
N ALA A 100 14.14 3.35 -11.06
CA ALA A 100 14.10 1.98 -11.55
C ALA A 100 13.81 1.92 -13.07
N SER A 101 12.89 2.76 -13.56
CA SER A 101 12.55 2.86 -14.99
C SER A 101 13.76 3.18 -15.86
N ARG A 102 14.57 4.17 -15.44
CA ARG A 102 15.80 4.54 -16.14
C ARG A 102 16.80 3.38 -16.19
N HIS A 103 17.01 2.70 -15.08
CA HIS A 103 17.92 1.56 -15.04
C HIS A 103 17.47 0.45 -16.00
N VAL A 104 16.18 0.10 -16.00
CA VAL A 104 15.62 -0.93 -16.88
C VAL A 104 15.75 -0.55 -18.37
N MET A 105 15.55 0.73 -18.72
CA MET A 105 15.73 1.22 -20.08
C MET A 105 17.19 1.17 -20.54
N ASP A 106 18.12 1.66 -19.72
CA ASP A 106 19.55 1.70 -20.03
C ASP A 106 20.19 0.29 -19.99
N HIS A 107 19.59 -0.62 -19.21
CA HIS A 107 20.08 -1.97 -18.96
C HIS A 107 18.97 -3.02 -19.07
N PRO A 108 18.43 -3.30 -20.28
CA PRO A 108 17.33 -4.23 -20.46
C PRO A 108 17.62 -5.63 -19.88
N PRO A 109 16.61 -6.30 -19.27
CA PRO A 109 16.78 -7.63 -18.71
C PRO A 109 17.11 -8.65 -19.81
N ARG A 110 17.99 -9.61 -19.48
CA ARG A 110 18.45 -10.66 -20.41
C ARG A 110 18.12 -12.08 -19.96
N VAL A 111 17.67 -12.22 -18.71
CA VAL A 111 17.38 -13.49 -18.07
C VAL A 111 15.94 -13.45 -17.59
N GLY A 112 15.17 -14.46 -17.98
CA GLY A 112 13.87 -14.74 -17.40
C GLY A 112 14.05 -15.62 -16.17
N LEU A 113 13.29 -15.32 -15.12
CA LEU A 113 13.21 -16.15 -13.92
C LEU A 113 11.76 -16.55 -13.70
N GLN A 114 11.54 -17.80 -13.31
CA GLN A 114 10.25 -18.22 -12.79
C GLN A 114 10.23 -17.95 -11.29
N LEU A 115 9.38 -17.01 -10.87
CA LEU A 115 9.22 -16.68 -9.46
C LEU A 115 8.39 -17.76 -8.76
N ALA A 116 8.82 -18.15 -7.56
CA ALA A 116 7.95 -18.88 -6.64
C ALA A 116 6.88 -17.92 -6.09
N GLU A 117 5.74 -18.48 -5.68
CA GLU A 117 4.77 -17.68 -4.95
C GLU A 117 5.35 -17.20 -3.61
N GLY A 118 4.93 -16.01 -3.18
CA GLY A 118 5.34 -15.46 -1.91
C GLY A 118 4.95 -14.01 -1.75
N SER A 119 5.25 -13.47 -0.58
CA SER A 119 5.07 -12.06 -0.25
C SER A 119 6.28 -11.54 0.52
N TRP A 120 6.35 -10.23 0.72
CA TRP A 120 7.28 -9.60 1.66
C TRP A 120 6.76 -9.52 3.11
N GLY A 121 5.64 -10.18 3.40
CA GLY A 121 5.04 -10.23 4.73
C GLY A 121 5.70 -11.26 5.65
N VAL A 122 5.05 -11.52 6.78
CA VAL A 122 5.48 -12.56 7.74
C VAL A 122 5.56 -13.91 7.02
N ASN A 123 6.62 -14.69 7.31
CA ASN A 123 6.94 -16.00 6.71
C ASN A 123 7.22 -16.00 5.20
N GLY A 124 7.11 -14.86 4.51
CA GLY A 124 7.31 -14.79 3.06
C GLY A 124 6.21 -15.45 2.23
N ASP A 125 5.06 -15.77 2.84
CA ASP A 125 3.94 -16.48 2.23
C ASP A 125 2.63 -15.65 2.30
N HIS A 126 1.48 -16.31 2.12
CA HIS A 126 0.16 -15.66 2.12
C HIS A 126 -0.53 -15.66 3.49
N SER A 127 0.09 -16.22 4.53
CA SER A 127 -0.54 -16.47 5.85
C SER A 127 -1.06 -15.20 6.53
N MET A 128 -0.49 -14.03 6.19
CA MET A 128 -0.95 -12.75 6.69
C MET A 128 -2.35 -12.37 6.18
N TRP A 129 -2.71 -12.76 4.96
CA TRP A 129 -4.02 -12.43 4.35
C TRP A 129 -4.95 -13.64 4.26
N LEU A 130 -4.40 -14.86 4.24
CA LEU A 130 -5.13 -16.12 4.16
C LEU A 130 -4.86 -16.98 5.39
N ASN A 131 -5.76 -16.89 6.36
CA ASN A 131 -5.75 -17.70 7.58
C ASN A 131 -7.18 -17.86 8.12
N ASP A 132 -7.36 -18.61 9.21
CA ASP A 132 -8.69 -18.92 9.77
C ASP A 132 -9.51 -17.68 10.14
N ARG A 133 -8.87 -16.57 10.54
CA ARG A 133 -9.56 -15.32 10.88
C ARG A 133 -10.03 -14.53 9.67
N THR A 134 -9.40 -14.72 8.52
CA THR A 134 -9.67 -13.94 7.30
C THR A 134 -10.33 -14.75 6.19
N ALA A 135 -10.37 -16.09 6.30
CA ALA A 135 -10.94 -17.00 5.29
C ALA A 135 -12.37 -16.63 4.85
N TRP A 136 -13.20 -16.12 5.77
CA TRP A 136 -14.57 -15.71 5.49
C TRP A 136 -14.66 -14.52 4.51
N THR A 137 -13.66 -13.63 4.50
CA THR A 137 -13.63 -12.47 3.60
C THR A 137 -13.53 -12.91 2.14
N TRP A 138 -12.66 -13.89 1.87
CA TRP A 138 -12.42 -14.43 0.53
C TRP A 138 -13.65 -15.11 -0.07
N SER A 139 -14.41 -15.84 0.76
CA SER A 139 -15.67 -16.46 0.31
C SER A 139 -16.70 -15.41 -0.11
N ARG A 140 -16.76 -14.27 0.59
CA ARG A 140 -17.64 -13.15 0.24
C ARG A 140 -17.19 -12.47 -1.05
N LEU A 141 -15.90 -12.16 -1.18
CA LEU A 141 -15.34 -11.50 -2.38
C LEU A 141 -15.55 -12.32 -3.65
N ARG A 142 -15.20 -13.61 -3.65
CA ARG A 142 -15.35 -14.47 -4.83
C ARG A 142 -16.77 -14.52 -5.38
N ALA A 143 -17.77 -14.53 -4.48
CA ALA A 143 -19.17 -14.52 -4.88
C ALA A 143 -19.56 -13.19 -5.54
N LEU A 144 -19.09 -12.06 -5.00
CA LEU A 144 -19.37 -10.73 -5.55
C LEU A 144 -18.67 -10.51 -6.89
N GLU A 145 -17.40 -10.87 -7.01
CA GLU A 145 -16.62 -10.80 -8.26
C GLU A 145 -17.33 -11.55 -9.38
N THR A 146 -17.76 -12.78 -9.10
CA THR A 146 -18.48 -13.61 -10.08
C THR A 146 -19.77 -12.94 -10.54
N LYS A 147 -20.57 -12.40 -9.61
CA LYS A 147 -21.82 -11.71 -9.95
C LYS A 147 -21.58 -10.41 -10.73
N PHE A 148 -20.58 -9.62 -10.33
CA PHE A 148 -20.20 -8.37 -10.98
C PHE A 148 -19.84 -8.61 -12.45
N TRP A 149 -18.90 -9.53 -12.71
CA TRP A 149 -18.44 -9.80 -14.08
C TRP A 149 -19.52 -10.45 -14.96
N LYS A 150 -20.48 -11.16 -14.35
CA LYS A 150 -21.66 -11.65 -15.08
C LYS A 150 -22.58 -10.51 -15.53
N ALA A 151 -22.79 -9.49 -14.70
CA ALA A 151 -23.70 -8.37 -14.98
C ALA A 151 -23.06 -7.28 -15.86
N ALA A 152 -21.75 -7.06 -15.75
CA ALA A 152 -21.03 -5.96 -16.37
C ALA A 152 -21.24 -5.80 -17.89
N PRO A 153 -21.22 -6.86 -18.74
CA PRO A 153 -21.34 -6.70 -20.19
C PRO A 153 -22.68 -6.10 -20.64
N ALA A 154 -23.78 -6.47 -19.97
CA ALA A 154 -25.11 -5.92 -20.26
C ALA A 154 -25.25 -4.51 -19.68
N ALA A 155 -24.79 -4.32 -18.44
CA ALA A 155 -24.85 -3.03 -17.75
C ALA A 155 -24.04 -1.93 -18.46
N LEU A 156 -22.93 -2.27 -19.12
CA LEU A 156 -22.10 -1.30 -19.83
C LEU A 156 -22.76 -0.76 -21.10
N LYS A 157 -23.66 -1.53 -21.73
CA LYS A 157 -24.33 -1.15 -22.98
C LYS A 157 -25.44 -0.11 -22.78
N SER A 158 -25.99 0.00 -21.58
CA SER A 158 -27.09 0.90 -21.26
C SER A 158 -26.63 2.13 -20.48
N ALA A 159 -26.97 3.32 -20.98
CA ALA A 159 -26.65 4.58 -20.31
C ALA A 159 -27.25 4.68 -18.90
N ARG A 160 -28.39 4.03 -18.66
CA ARG A 160 -29.06 4.00 -17.35
C ARG A 160 -28.30 3.18 -16.31
N THR A 161 -27.68 2.08 -16.73
CA THR A 161 -26.99 1.14 -15.82
C THR A 161 -25.51 1.47 -15.63
N ARG A 162 -24.92 2.31 -16.49
CA ARG A 162 -23.51 2.73 -16.38
C ARG A 162 -23.18 3.38 -15.02
N PRO A 163 -23.96 4.32 -14.47
CA PRO A 163 -23.66 4.89 -13.15
C PRO A 163 -23.68 3.84 -12.03
N VAL A 164 -24.65 2.91 -12.08
CA VAL A 164 -24.77 1.81 -11.12
C VAL A 164 -23.57 0.85 -11.23
N LEU A 165 -23.17 0.51 -12.46
CA LEU A 165 -21.99 -0.33 -12.72
C LEU A 165 -20.70 0.33 -12.22
N ALA A 166 -20.55 1.64 -12.44
CA ALA A 166 -19.40 2.40 -11.97
C ALA A 166 -19.29 2.34 -10.44
N GLN A 167 -20.39 2.61 -9.74
CA GLN A 167 -20.37 2.54 -8.28
C GLN A 167 -20.18 1.12 -7.76
N ALA A 168 -20.80 0.12 -8.40
CA ALA A 168 -20.60 -1.29 -8.03
C ALA A 168 -19.13 -1.71 -8.15
N ALA A 169 -18.43 -1.22 -9.19
CA ALA A 169 -17.01 -1.47 -9.39
C ALA A 169 -16.17 -0.84 -8.26
N ARG A 170 -16.48 0.40 -7.85
CA ARG A 170 -15.79 1.08 -6.74
C ARG A 170 -15.97 0.36 -5.41
N GLU A 171 -17.20 -0.02 -5.07
CA GLU A 171 -17.47 -0.76 -3.83
C GLU A 171 -16.76 -2.13 -3.84
N LEU A 172 -16.73 -2.81 -4.98
CA LEU A 172 -16.00 -4.06 -5.12
C LEU A 172 -14.48 -3.87 -4.95
N LEU A 173 -13.89 -2.84 -5.59
CA LEU A 173 -12.48 -2.50 -5.43
C LEU A 173 -12.12 -2.15 -3.98
N LEU A 174 -12.98 -1.37 -3.31
CA LEU A 174 -12.83 -1.03 -1.90
C LEU A 174 -12.90 -2.28 -1.01
N ALA A 175 -13.81 -3.23 -1.30
CA ALA A 175 -13.89 -4.50 -0.59
C ALA A 175 -12.65 -5.39 -0.82
N GLN A 176 -11.98 -5.27 -1.98
CA GLN A 176 -10.79 -6.04 -2.36
C GLN A 176 -9.47 -5.51 -1.77
N ALA A 177 -9.48 -4.38 -1.04
CA ALA A 177 -8.28 -3.87 -0.38
C ALA A 177 -7.71 -4.89 0.62
N SER A 178 -6.42 -5.21 0.49
CA SER A 178 -5.75 -6.21 1.34
C SER A 178 -5.55 -5.74 2.78
N ASP A 179 -5.67 -4.43 3.03
CA ASP A 179 -5.63 -3.80 4.35
C ASP A 179 -6.65 -4.40 5.32
N TRP A 180 -7.81 -4.86 4.83
CA TRP A 180 -8.84 -5.45 5.69
C TRP A 180 -8.33 -6.73 6.36
N GLN A 181 -7.80 -7.67 5.58
CA GLN A 181 -7.23 -8.91 6.12
C GLN A 181 -5.97 -8.64 6.93
N PHE A 182 -5.15 -7.67 6.52
CA PHE A 182 -3.96 -7.26 7.28
C PHE A 182 -4.32 -6.73 8.67
N MET A 183 -5.30 -5.82 8.78
CA MET A 183 -5.75 -5.28 10.07
C MET A 183 -6.39 -6.34 10.98
N ILE A 184 -7.13 -7.29 10.40
CA ILE A 184 -7.70 -8.44 11.14
C ILE A 184 -6.58 -9.34 11.68
N SER A 185 -5.60 -9.68 10.83
CA SER A 185 -4.50 -10.58 11.19
C SER A 185 -3.54 -9.96 12.21
N THR A 186 -3.18 -8.69 12.05
CA THR A 186 -2.29 -7.99 12.99
C THR A 186 -2.97 -7.64 14.31
N GLY A 187 -4.30 -7.60 14.35
CA GLY A 187 -5.06 -7.18 15.53
C GLY A 187 -5.00 -5.68 15.80
N ALA A 188 -4.55 -4.86 14.85
CA ALA A 188 -4.42 -3.42 15.02
C ALA A 188 -5.77 -2.74 15.30
N VAL A 189 -6.75 -2.92 14.39
CA VAL A 189 -8.13 -2.42 14.52
C VAL A 189 -9.14 -3.38 13.87
N PRO A 190 -9.20 -4.66 14.30
CA PRO A 190 -9.95 -5.71 13.62
C PRO A 190 -11.43 -5.35 13.45
N ASP A 191 -12.10 -4.84 14.49
CA ASP A 191 -13.52 -4.48 14.42
C ASP A 191 -13.82 -3.41 13.37
N TYR A 192 -12.90 -2.46 13.16
CA TYR A 192 -13.03 -1.45 12.12
C TYR A 192 -12.93 -2.09 10.74
N ALA A 193 -11.93 -2.94 10.54
CA ALA A 193 -11.70 -3.64 9.28
C ALA A 193 -12.90 -4.54 8.91
N GLU A 194 -13.41 -5.33 9.85
CA GLU A 194 -14.56 -6.20 9.62
C GLU A 194 -15.82 -5.42 9.24
N ARG A 195 -16.10 -4.32 9.95
CA ARG A 195 -17.25 -3.45 9.65
C ARG A 195 -17.14 -2.82 8.27
N ARG A 196 -15.97 -2.26 7.92
CA ARG A 196 -15.74 -1.60 6.62
C ARG A 196 -15.79 -2.59 5.47
N PHE A 197 -15.17 -3.75 5.61
CA PHE A 197 -15.22 -4.81 4.62
C PHE A 197 -16.66 -5.26 4.34
N LYS A 198 -17.44 -5.52 5.40
CA LYS A 198 -18.86 -5.92 5.26
C LYS A 198 -19.68 -4.83 4.58
N LEU A 199 -19.50 -3.56 4.99
CA LEU A 199 -20.19 -2.41 4.39
C LEU A 199 -19.98 -2.35 2.87
N HIS A 200 -18.73 -2.38 2.39
CA HIS A 200 -18.44 -2.35 0.96
C HIS A 200 -18.97 -3.59 0.22
N CYS A 201 -18.91 -4.78 0.85
CA CYS A 201 -19.50 -5.99 0.27
C CYS A 201 -21.03 -5.89 0.12
N ASP A 202 -21.71 -5.36 1.13
CA ASP A 202 -23.17 -5.25 1.14
C ASP A 202 -23.65 -4.18 0.16
N ASP A 203 -22.95 -3.05 0.07
CA ASP A 203 -23.23 -2.00 -0.90
C ASP A 203 -22.96 -2.49 -2.34
N ALA A 204 -21.84 -3.19 -2.58
CA ALA A 204 -21.57 -3.84 -3.87
C ALA A 204 -22.67 -4.84 -4.24
N GLU A 205 -23.09 -5.71 -3.30
CA GLU A 205 -24.13 -6.71 -3.56
C GLU A 205 -25.45 -6.06 -3.97
N ARG A 206 -25.86 -4.99 -3.28
CA ARG A 206 -27.11 -4.28 -3.58
C ARG A 206 -27.08 -3.66 -4.98
N LEU A 207 -25.96 -3.04 -5.36
CA LEU A 207 -25.80 -2.46 -6.70
C LEU A 207 -25.77 -3.54 -7.79
N ILE A 208 -25.02 -4.63 -7.58
CA ILE A 208 -24.92 -5.74 -8.53
C ILE A 208 -26.28 -6.44 -8.72
N THR A 209 -27.03 -6.66 -7.65
CA THR A 209 -28.41 -7.18 -7.73
C THR A 209 -29.31 -6.19 -8.46
N GLY A 210 -29.19 -4.89 -8.18
CA GLY A 210 -29.93 -3.85 -8.89
C GLY A 210 -29.69 -3.83 -10.41
N LEU A 211 -28.46 -4.14 -10.85
CA LEU A 211 -28.13 -4.31 -12.27
C LEU A 211 -28.83 -5.52 -12.91
N ALA A 212 -29.02 -6.60 -12.16
CA ALA A 212 -29.63 -7.83 -12.67
C ALA A 212 -31.17 -7.76 -12.71
N ASP A 213 -31.77 -7.21 -11.66
CA ASP A 213 -33.23 -7.24 -11.45
C ASP A 213 -33.91 -5.94 -11.89
N GLY A 214 -33.14 -4.92 -12.28
CA GLY A 214 -33.66 -3.61 -12.67
C GLY A 214 -34.25 -2.81 -11.50
N ALA A 215 -33.84 -3.12 -10.27
CA ALA A 215 -34.28 -2.40 -9.08
C ALA A 215 -33.82 -0.93 -9.11
N ASP A 216 -34.65 -0.03 -8.59
CA ASP A 216 -34.28 1.38 -8.45
C ASP A 216 -33.27 1.54 -7.31
N VAL A 217 -32.02 1.78 -7.71
CA VAL A 217 -30.87 2.01 -6.82
C VAL A 217 -30.29 3.41 -7.00
N GLU A 218 -31.00 4.32 -7.67
CA GLU A 218 -30.48 5.67 -7.99
C GLU A 218 -30.08 6.43 -6.72
N ARG A 219 -30.95 6.43 -5.70
CA ARG A 219 -30.63 7.04 -4.40
C ARG A 219 -29.41 6.41 -3.72
N LEU A 220 -29.23 5.09 -3.85
CA LEU A 220 -28.07 4.41 -3.28
C LEU A 220 -26.78 4.83 -4.00
N VAL A 221 -26.81 4.95 -5.33
CA VAL A 221 -25.67 5.45 -6.11
C VAL A 221 -25.31 6.86 -5.67
N ASP A 222 -26.28 7.75 -5.51
CA ASP A 222 -26.02 9.14 -5.07
C ASP A 222 -25.44 9.20 -3.65
N ASP A 223 -25.95 8.38 -2.73
CA ASP A 223 -25.45 8.30 -1.35
C ASP A 223 -24.00 7.80 -1.32
N LEU A 224 -23.69 6.77 -2.10
CA LEU A 224 -22.35 6.18 -2.20
C LEU A 224 -21.37 7.08 -2.95
N ALA A 225 -21.80 7.79 -4.00
CA ALA A 225 -20.98 8.77 -4.71
C ALA A 225 -20.58 9.97 -3.83
N ARG A 226 -21.17 10.18 -2.65
CA ARG A 226 -20.68 11.16 -1.67
C ARG A 226 -19.65 10.58 -0.70
N ARG A 227 -19.65 9.26 -0.51
CA ARG A 227 -18.80 8.54 0.44
C ARG A 227 -17.54 7.99 -0.23
N ASP A 228 -17.71 7.37 -1.39
CA ASP A 228 -16.77 6.48 -2.07
C ASP A 228 -16.61 6.85 -3.56
N ASP A 229 -16.30 8.11 -3.84
CA ASP A 229 -16.09 8.65 -5.19
C ASP A 229 -14.62 8.55 -5.65
N LEU A 230 -14.10 7.34 -5.67
CA LEU A 230 -12.76 7.03 -6.18
C LEU A 230 -12.84 6.58 -7.64
N PHE A 231 -11.75 6.70 -8.40
CA PHE A 231 -11.65 6.16 -9.76
C PHE A 231 -12.76 6.71 -10.69
N PRO A 232 -12.69 7.99 -11.09
CA PRO A 232 -13.71 8.61 -11.95
C PRO A 232 -13.84 7.91 -13.32
N ASP A 233 -12.77 7.24 -13.77
CA ASP A 233 -12.64 6.53 -15.04
C ASP A 233 -12.83 5.00 -14.92
N VAL A 234 -13.33 4.49 -13.79
CA VAL A 234 -13.46 3.05 -13.53
C VAL A 234 -14.19 2.27 -14.63
N LEU A 235 -15.18 2.89 -15.31
CA LEU A 235 -15.88 2.25 -16.42
C LEU A 235 -14.99 2.01 -17.64
N ALA A 236 -14.01 2.87 -17.90
CA ALA A 236 -13.06 2.68 -18.99
C ALA A 236 -12.20 1.44 -18.72
N SER A 237 -11.74 1.24 -17.48
CA SER A 237 -11.01 0.04 -17.08
C SER A 237 -11.88 -1.22 -17.17
N VAL A 238 -13.15 -1.15 -16.77
CA VAL A 238 -14.09 -2.28 -16.92
C VAL A 238 -14.28 -2.65 -18.40
N ALA A 239 -14.42 -1.65 -19.28
CA ALA A 239 -14.53 -1.86 -20.72
C ALA A 239 -13.26 -2.50 -21.31
N GLU A 240 -12.09 -2.02 -20.91
CA GLU A 240 -10.79 -2.58 -21.32
C GLU A 240 -10.65 -4.07 -20.95
N VAL A 241 -11.01 -4.44 -19.72
CA VAL A 241 -10.97 -5.84 -19.26
C VAL A 241 -11.94 -6.72 -20.05
N LEU A 242 -13.13 -6.20 -20.35
CA LEU A 242 -14.14 -6.88 -21.18
C LEU A 242 -13.81 -6.88 -22.68
N ARG A 243 -12.77 -6.14 -23.10
CA ARG A 243 -12.36 -5.93 -24.50
C ARG A 243 -13.49 -5.35 -25.38
N VAL A 244 -14.21 -4.36 -24.86
CA VAL A 244 -15.34 -3.67 -25.53
C VAL A 244 -15.23 -2.17 -25.49
#